data_AF-A0A292S4L6-F1
#
_entry.id   AF-A0A292S4L6-F1
#
_cell.length_a   1.000
_cell.length_b   1.000
_cell.length_c   1.000
_cell.angle_alpha   90.00
_cell.angle_beta   90.00
_cell.angle_gamma   90.00
#
_symmetry.space_group_name_H-M   'P 1'
#
loop_
_entity.id
_entity.type
_entity.pdbx_description
1 polymer ?
#
loop_
_entity_poly.entity_id
_entity_poly.type
_entity_poly.pdbx_seq_one_letter_code
_entity_poly.pdbx_strand_id
1 'polypeptide(L)'
;SRLSRYFNWGFLSPQRAAIEVLKSDTDSVNKEAFLEELIVRRELSSNFCLYAKNYKGFDDIPDWALMSLRAHGSDLRIHNYSTEEFENAQTANENWNKIQRGLVETGYIHPYARMFWAKKILEWSPEPEEALRTAIYLNDKYAYDAPSENGYTAILWSIGGLHDRAFRDMPVTGKIRRMGEKKIKNVL
;
A
#
# COMPACT_ATOMS: atom_id res chain seq x y z
N SER A 1 -7.17 8.12 -12.35
CA SER A 1 -6.53 8.36 -13.66
C SER A 1 -5.98 7.09 -14.34
N ARG A 2 -5.62 6.02 -13.60
CA ARG A 2 -4.96 4.80 -14.15
C ARG A 2 -3.63 5.09 -14.88
N LEU A 3 -2.99 6.21 -14.52
CA LEU A 3 -1.75 6.67 -15.16
C LEU A 3 -0.48 6.08 -14.53
N SER A 4 -0.58 5.43 -13.36
CA SER A 4 0.58 4.98 -12.57
C SER A 4 1.55 4.11 -13.37
N ARG A 5 1.05 3.16 -14.18
CA ARG A 5 1.89 2.34 -15.06
C ARG A 5 2.68 3.16 -16.08
N TYR A 6 2.04 4.14 -16.73
CA TYR A 6 2.72 4.96 -17.75
C TYR A 6 3.77 5.88 -17.12
N PHE A 7 3.48 6.37 -15.92
CA PHE A 7 4.41 7.15 -15.13
C PHE A 7 5.60 6.34 -14.62
N ASN A 8 5.38 5.09 -14.19
CA ASN A 8 6.43 4.24 -13.66
C ASN A 8 7.47 3.89 -14.73
N TRP A 9 6.98 3.60 -15.94
CA TRP A 9 7.83 3.21 -17.08
C TRP A 9 8.30 4.41 -17.93
N GLY A 10 8.00 5.65 -17.51
CA GLY A 10 8.45 6.85 -18.21
C GLY A 10 7.76 7.14 -19.56
N PHE A 11 6.69 6.41 -19.92
CA PHE A 11 5.92 6.68 -21.13
C PHE A 11 5.15 8.01 -21.08
N LEU A 12 4.87 8.51 -19.87
CA LEU A 12 4.26 9.81 -19.66
C LEU A 12 5.05 10.61 -18.62
N SER A 13 5.32 11.89 -18.90
CA SER A 13 5.92 12.78 -17.93
C SER A 13 4.90 13.21 -16.86
N PRO A 14 5.22 13.11 -15.56
CA PRO A 14 4.34 13.57 -14.48
C PRO A 14 4.17 15.09 -14.53
N GLN A 15 5.26 15.81 -14.81
CA GLN A 15 5.25 17.26 -15.01
C GLN A 15 4.31 17.65 -16.15
N ARG A 16 4.32 16.90 -17.27
CA ARG A 16 3.37 17.13 -18.37
C ARG A 16 1.93 16.95 -17.88
N ALA A 17 1.63 15.85 -17.19
CA ALA A 17 0.28 15.62 -16.68
C ALA A 17 -0.18 16.74 -15.72
N ALA A 18 0.70 17.25 -14.85
CA ALA A 18 0.39 18.37 -13.97
C ALA A 18 0.04 19.65 -14.75
N ILE A 19 0.83 19.99 -15.78
CA ILE A 19 0.57 21.15 -16.65
C ILE A 19 -0.79 21.03 -17.36
N GLU A 20 -1.12 19.85 -17.90
CA GLU A 20 -2.40 19.66 -18.60
C GLU A 20 -3.60 19.70 -17.65
N VAL A 21 -3.46 19.19 -16.41
CA VAL A 21 -4.52 19.30 -15.39
C VAL A 21 -4.72 20.74 -14.92
N LEU A 22 -3.64 21.53 -14.79
CA LEU A 22 -3.77 22.95 -14.46
C LEU A 22 -4.55 23.72 -15.53
N LYS A 23 -4.34 23.38 -16.82
CA LYS A 23 -5.01 23.99 -17.97
C LYS A 23 -6.45 23.51 -18.21
N SER A 24 -6.88 22.41 -17.59
CA SER A 24 -8.23 21.86 -17.84
C SER A 24 -9.33 22.75 -17.25
N ASP A 25 -10.57 22.60 -17.72
CA ASP A 25 -11.74 23.32 -17.17
C ASP A 25 -12.37 22.63 -15.94
N THR A 26 -11.68 21.65 -15.35
CA THR A 26 -12.15 20.95 -14.14
C THR A 26 -12.13 21.89 -12.92
N ASP A 27 -13.00 21.63 -11.94
CA ASP A 27 -13.02 22.36 -10.68
C ASP A 27 -11.69 22.28 -9.91
N SER A 28 -11.39 23.32 -9.13
CA SER A 28 -10.13 23.42 -8.39
C SER A 28 -9.93 22.29 -7.39
N VAL A 29 -11.01 21.80 -6.77
CA VAL A 29 -10.96 20.72 -5.78
C VAL A 29 -10.43 19.42 -6.40
N ASN A 30 -10.93 19.06 -7.59
CA ASN A 30 -10.44 17.90 -8.33
C ASN A 30 -9.01 18.10 -8.87
N LYS A 31 -8.63 19.32 -9.26
CA LYS A 31 -7.24 19.64 -9.64
C LYS A 31 -6.29 19.47 -8.47
N GLU A 32 -6.60 20.06 -7.32
CA GLU A 32 -5.80 19.99 -6.09
C GLU A 32 -5.64 18.54 -5.64
N ALA A 33 -6.74 17.77 -5.59
CA ALA A 33 -6.69 16.36 -5.21
C ALA A 33 -5.80 15.52 -6.13
N PHE A 34 -5.85 15.77 -7.46
CA PHE A 34 -4.99 15.07 -8.41
C PHE A 34 -3.51 15.48 -8.28
N LEU A 35 -3.24 16.78 -8.12
CA LEU A 35 -1.88 17.31 -8.00
C LEU A 35 -1.20 16.92 -6.68
N GLU A 36 -1.95 16.82 -5.58
CA GLU A 36 -1.47 16.29 -4.30
C GLU A 36 -0.94 14.85 -4.47
N GLU A 37 -1.71 13.97 -5.13
CA GLU A 37 -1.27 12.59 -5.38
C GLU A 37 -0.12 12.51 -6.40
N LEU A 38 -0.17 13.33 -7.45
CA LEU A 38 0.80 13.28 -8.54
C LEU A 38 2.17 13.86 -8.16
N ILE A 39 2.19 14.94 -7.39
CA ILE A 39 3.40 15.69 -7.03
C ILE A 39 3.80 15.31 -5.60
N VAL A 40 2.98 15.68 -4.61
CA VAL A 40 3.37 15.55 -3.20
C VAL A 40 3.56 14.09 -2.81
N ARG A 41 2.56 13.23 -2.98
CA ARG A 41 2.65 11.81 -2.56
C ARG A 41 3.69 11.03 -3.33
N ARG A 42 3.78 11.26 -4.64
CA ARG A 42 4.75 10.59 -5.49
C ARG A 42 6.18 10.99 -5.16
N GLU A 43 6.48 12.29 -5.17
CA GLU A 43 7.86 12.76 -4.95
C GLU A 43 8.30 12.54 -3.51
N LEU A 44 7.36 12.52 -2.55
CA LEU A 44 7.61 12.07 -1.18
C LEU A 44 8.02 10.58 -1.11
N SER A 45 7.51 9.76 -2.03
CA SER A 45 7.95 8.36 -2.14
C SER A 45 9.36 8.24 -2.69
N SER A 46 9.69 9.01 -3.72
CA SER A 46 11.06 9.13 -4.23
C SER A 46 12.02 9.64 -3.16
N ASN A 47 11.60 10.65 -2.37
CA ASN A 47 12.36 11.16 -1.24
C ASN A 47 12.68 10.05 -0.23
N PHE A 48 11.68 9.28 0.20
CA PHE A 48 11.91 8.19 1.14
C PHE A 48 12.87 7.13 0.57
N CYS A 49 12.63 6.64 -0.66
CA CYS A 49 13.48 5.62 -1.26
C CYS A 49 14.92 6.09 -1.52
N LEU A 50 15.13 7.39 -1.76
CA LEU A 50 16.45 7.99 -1.94
C LEU A 50 17.25 8.07 -0.63
N TYR A 51 16.59 8.38 0.49
CA TYR A 51 17.27 8.67 1.76
C TYR A 51 17.19 7.55 2.80
N ALA A 52 16.27 6.61 2.68
CA ALA A 52 16.17 5.45 3.55
C ALA A 52 17.38 4.51 3.36
N LYS A 53 17.89 3.97 4.46
CA LYS A 53 18.93 2.94 4.44
C LYS A 53 18.38 1.63 3.86
N ASN A 54 17.11 1.32 4.18
CA ASN A 54 16.42 0.14 3.70
C ASN A 54 14.93 0.43 3.46
N TYR A 55 14.61 0.96 2.28
CA TYR A 55 13.22 1.26 1.89
C TYR A 55 12.33 0.02 1.67
N LYS A 56 12.87 -1.20 1.82
CA LYS A 56 12.12 -2.46 1.78
C LYS A 56 12.00 -3.12 3.16
N GLY A 57 12.41 -2.43 4.23
CA GLY A 57 12.38 -2.92 5.60
C GLY A 57 11.78 -1.91 6.58
N PHE A 58 11.89 -2.23 7.87
CA PHE A 58 11.41 -1.39 8.96
C PHE A 58 12.50 -0.51 9.59
N ASP A 59 13.69 -0.46 9.01
CA ASP A 59 14.81 0.30 9.56
C ASP A 59 14.56 1.81 9.61
N ASP A 60 13.76 2.33 8.66
CA ASP A 60 13.50 3.76 8.49
C ASP A 60 12.00 4.12 8.66
N ILE A 61 11.19 3.24 9.25
CA ILE A 61 9.82 3.61 9.67
C ILE A 61 9.84 4.37 11.01
N PRO A 62 8.78 5.14 11.35
CA PRO A 62 8.74 5.85 12.62
C PRO A 62 8.87 4.92 13.84
N ASP A 63 9.64 5.34 14.86
CA ASP A 63 9.86 4.57 16.09
C ASP A 63 8.56 4.12 16.76
N TRP A 64 7.53 4.97 16.75
CA TRP A 64 6.23 4.63 17.35
C TRP A 64 5.61 3.38 16.70
N ALA A 65 5.80 3.20 15.39
CA ALA A 65 5.23 2.10 14.64
C ALA A 65 6.05 0.84 14.87
N LEU A 66 7.38 0.94 14.79
CA LEU A 66 8.28 -0.18 15.05
C LEU A 66 8.11 -0.74 16.47
N MET A 67 8.06 0.14 17.47
CA MET A 67 7.83 -0.27 18.87
C MET A 67 6.46 -0.91 19.05
N SER A 68 5.43 -0.38 18.39
CA SER A 68 4.07 -0.94 18.48
C SER A 68 4.01 -2.32 17.84
N LEU A 69 4.55 -2.52 16.63
CA LEU A 69 4.60 -3.83 15.98
C LEU A 69 5.33 -4.86 16.84
N ARG A 70 6.48 -4.49 17.42
CA ARG A 70 7.25 -5.37 18.31
C ARG A 70 6.49 -5.76 19.58
N ALA A 71 5.75 -4.81 20.17
CA ALA A 71 4.96 -5.09 21.38
C ALA A 71 3.85 -6.12 21.14
N HIS A 72 3.42 -6.31 19.90
CA HIS A 72 2.36 -7.24 19.49
C HIS A 72 2.88 -8.49 18.75
N GLY A 73 4.20 -8.73 18.70
CA GLY A 73 4.76 -9.90 18.01
C GLY A 73 4.21 -11.23 18.54
N SER A 74 4.02 -11.33 19.85
CA SER A 74 3.51 -12.52 20.54
C SER A 74 1.98 -12.65 20.57
N ASP A 75 1.25 -11.73 19.93
CA ASP A 75 -0.21 -11.80 19.92
C ASP A 75 -0.70 -13.00 19.10
N LEU A 76 -1.77 -13.63 19.60
CA LEU A 76 -2.47 -14.68 18.86
C LEU A 76 -3.13 -14.11 17.60
N ARG A 77 -2.78 -14.68 16.46
CA ARG A 77 -3.37 -14.34 15.16
C ARG A 77 -4.48 -15.33 14.83
N ILE A 78 -5.66 -14.81 14.47
CA ILE A 78 -6.83 -15.63 14.13
C ILE A 78 -6.59 -16.42 12.84
N HIS A 79 -5.85 -15.83 11.91
CA HIS A 79 -5.42 -16.46 10.66
C HIS A 79 -3.92 -16.30 10.49
N ASN A 80 -3.32 -17.27 9.83
CA ASN A 80 -1.90 -17.27 9.54
C ASN A 80 -1.66 -17.90 8.17
N TYR A 81 -1.68 -17.07 7.12
CA TYR A 81 -1.55 -17.52 5.74
C TYR A 81 -0.11 -17.42 5.27
N SER A 82 0.32 -18.44 4.52
CA SER A 82 1.56 -18.43 3.76
C SER A 82 1.49 -17.45 2.58
N THR A 83 2.66 -17.08 2.05
CA THR A 83 2.74 -16.30 0.81
C THR A 83 1.99 -16.97 -0.35
N GLU A 84 2.01 -18.31 -0.43
CA GLU A 84 1.31 -19.08 -1.47
C GLU A 84 -0.22 -19.00 -1.32
N GLU A 85 -0.74 -19.09 -0.11
CA GLU A 85 -2.18 -18.93 0.16
C GLU A 85 -2.65 -17.51 -0.17
N PHE A 86 -1.86 -16.49 0.19
CA PHE A 86 -2.12 -15.12 -0.24
C PHE A 86 -2.07 -14.99 -1.76
N GLU A 87 -1.03 -15.51 -2.41
CA GLU A 87 -0.83 -15.42 -3.86
C GLU A 87 -2.03 -16.01 -4.63
N ASN A 88 -2.50 -17.17 -4.20
CA ASN A 88 -3.61 -17.90 -4.82
C ASN A 88 -5.01 -17.47 -4.33
N ALA A 89 -5.11 -16.39 -3.55
CA ALA A 89 -6.37 -15.87 -3.04
C ALA A 89 -7.17 -16.90 -2.21
N GLN A 90 -6.48 -17.62 -1.32
CA GLN A 90 -7.01 -18.70 -0.49
C GLN A 90 -7.21 -18.26 0.97
N THR A 91 -7.65 -17.02 1.19
CA THR A 91 -8.00 -16.55 2.54
C THR A 91 -9.46 -16.84 2.87
N ALA A 92 -9.83 -16.79 4.15
CA ALA A 92 -11.22 -16.84 4.59
C ALA A 92 -12.02 -15.58 4.18
N ASN A 93 -11.35 -14.53 3.68
CA ASN A 93 -11.97 -13.26 3.34
C ASN A 93 -12.19 -13.12 1.83
N GLU A 94 -13.43 -13.32 1.38
CA GLU A 94 -13.76 -13.28 -0.04
C GLU A 94 -13.54 -11.90 -0.69
N ASN A 95 -13.67 -10.80 0.05
CA ASN A 95 -13.38 -9.47 -0.48
C ASN A 95 -11.88 -9.31 -0.75
N TRP A 96 -11.03 -9.79 0.15
CA TRP A 96 -9.57 -9.80 -0.05
C TRP A 96 -9.19 -10.69 -1.24
N ASN A 97 -9.80 -11.88 -1.34
CA ASN A 97 -9.56 -12.81 -2.44
C ASN A 97 -9.92 -12.20 -3.80
N LYS A 98 -11.03 -11.46 -3.90
CA LYS A 98 -11.41 -10.73 -5.12
C LYS A 98 -10.38 -9.67 -5.52
N ILE A 99 -9.85 -8.92 -4.55
CA ILE A 99 -8.79 -7.92 -4.81
C ILE A 99 -7.55 -8.62 -5.37
N GLN A 100 -7.12 -9.70 -4.73
CA GLN A 100 -5.94 -10.45 -5.13
C GLN A 100 -6.09 -11.05 -6.53
N ARG A 101 -7.21 -11.73 -6.82
CA ARG A 101 -7.48 -12.27 -8.17
C ARG A 101 -7.51 -11.16 -9.21
N GLY A 102 -8.17 -10.04 -8.92
CA GLY A 102 -8.20 -8.87 -9.81
C GLY A 102 -6.80 -8.31 -10.09
N LEU A 103 -5.93 -8.26 -9.09
CA LEU A 103 -4.52 -7.87 -9.27
C LEU A 103 -3.78 -8.85 -10.19
N VAL A 104 -3.92 -10.16 -9.96
CA VAL A 104 -3.27 -11.21 -10.77
C VAL A 104 -3.77 -11.18 -12.23
N GLU A 105 -5.08 -11.03 -12.43
CA GLU A 105 -5.70 -11.07 -13.76
C GLU A 105 -5.48 -9.80 -14.58
N THR A 106 -5.49 -8.63 -13.94
CA THR A 106 -5.52 -7.33 -14.65
C THR A 106 -4.25 -6.51 -14.50
N GLY A 107 -3.37 -6.89 -13.58
CA GLY A 107 -2.20 -6.10 -13.18
C GLY A 107 -2.53 -4.76 -12.54
N TYR A 108 -3.79 -4.54 -12.17
CA TYR A 108 -4.27 -3.31 -11.55
C TYR A 108 -4.98 -3.60 -10.22
N ILE A 109 -4.70 -2.75 -9.24
CA ILE A 109 -5.38 -2.76 -7.94
C ILE A 109 -5.80 -1.32 -7.62
N HIS A 110 -7.06 -1.14 -7.26
CA HIS A 110 -7.57 0.18 -6.88
C HIS A 110 -6.80 0.71 -5.66
N PRO A 111 -6.38 2.00 -5.58
CA PRO A 111 -5.56 2.50 -4.48
C PRO A 111 -6.16 2.24 -3.09
N TYR A 112 -7.47 2.45 -2.94
CA TYR A 112 -8.17 2.14 -1.68
C TYR A 112 -8.18 0.64 -1.34
N ALA A 113 -8.27 -0.23 -2.35
CA ALA A 113 -8.22 -1.68 -2.19
C ALA A 113 -6.78 -2.13 -1.84
N ARG A 114 -5.75 -1.51 -2.42
CA ARG A 114 -4.32 -1.78 -2.12
C ARG A 114 -4.01 -1.53 -0.64
N MET A 115 -4.53 -0.46 -0.05
CA MET A 115 -4.37 -0.18 1.39
C MET A 115 -4.99 -1.27 2.27
N PHE A 116 -6.22 -1.69 1.96
CA PHE A 116 -6.88 -2.76 2.70
C PHE A 116 -6.17 -4.10 2.51
N TRP A 117 -5.80 -4.42 1.28
CA TRP A 117 -5.09 -5.63 0.90
C TRP A 117 -3.78 -5.79 1.70
N ALA A 118 -2.93 -4.76 1.74
CA ALA A 118 -1.67 -4.80 2.47
C ALA A 118 -1.87 -4.86 4.00
N LYS A 119 -2.88 -4.14 4.54
CA LYS A 119 -3.21 -4.19 5.97
C LYS A 119 -3.69 -5.55 6.43
N LYS A 120 -4.40 -6.29 5.56
CA LYS A 120 -4.83 -7.65 5.85
C LYS A 120 -3.70 -8.66 5.77
N ILE A 121 -2.71 -8.44 4.89
CA ILE A 121 -1.47 -9.23 4.90
C ILE A 121 -0.77 -9.09 6.27
N LEU A 122 -0.66 -7.88 6.83
CA LEU A 122 -0.14 -7.68 8.19
C LEU A 122 -0.96 -8.44 9.25
N GLU A 123 -2.28 -8.33 9.20
CA GLU A 123 -3.16 -8.95 10.21
C GLU A 123 -3.13 -10.48 10.19
N TRP A 124 -2.79 -11.10 9.04
CA TRP A 124 -2.88 -12.55 8.82
C TRP A 124 -1.55 -13.21 8.43
N SER A 125 -0.41 -12.55 8.66
CA SER A 125 0.92 -13.15 8.49
C SER A 125 1.56 -13.46 9.85
N PRO A 126 2.51 -14.42 9.92
CA PRO A 126 3.12 -14.83 11.19
C PRO A 126 3.85 -13.69 11.88
N GLU A 127 4.53 -12.84 11.10
CA GLU A 127 5.30 -11.69 11.60
C GLU A 127 5.16 -10.48 10.68
N PRO A 128 5.31 -9.24 11.19
CA PRO A 128 5.25 -8.03 10.37
C PRO A 128 6.27 -8.01 9.22
N GLU A 129 7.47 -8.55 9.44
CA GLU A 129 8.51 -8.64 8.41
C GLU A 129 8.11 -9.61 7.29
N GLU A 130 7.40 -10.69 7.63
CA GLU A 130 6.87 -11.62 6.64
C GLU A 130 5.70 -11.02 5.87
N ALA A 131 4.83 -10.27 6.55
CA ALA A 131 3.79 -9.49 5.90
C ALA A 131 4.37 -8.51 4.87
N LEU A 132 5.43 -7.79 5.26
CA LEU A 132 6.10 -6.83 4.38
C LEU A 132 6.70 -7.52 3.16
N ARG A 133 7.43 -8.63 3.35
CA ARG A 133 8.01 -9.41 2.23
C ARG A 133 6.92 -9.94 1.30
N THR A 134 5.85 -10.51 1.84
CA THR A 134 4.71 -11.02 1.06
C THR A 134 4.07 -9.90 0.24
N ALA A 135 3.76 -8.76 0.87
CA ALA A 135 3.13 -7.64 0.17
C ALA A 135 4.03 -7.06 -0.94
N ILE A 136 5.33 -6.92 -0.68
CA ILE A 136 6.29 -6.46 -1.71
C ILE A 136 6.36 -7.46 -2.86
N TYR A 137 6.52 -8.75 -2.56
CA TYR A 137 6.59 -9.81 -3.57
C TYR A 137 5.36 -9.81 -4.49
N LEU A 138 4.16 -9.82 -3.91
CA LEU A 138 2.92 -9.86 -4.68
C LEU A 138 2.70 -8.57 -5.49
N ASN A 139 3.02 -7.41 -4.92
CA ASN A 139 2.90 -6.14 -5.64
C ASN A 139 3.89 -6.08 -6.82
N ASP A 140 5.16 -6.39 -6.59
CA ASP A 140 6.20 -6.31 -7.62
C ASP A 140 6.02 -7.38 -8.71
N LYS A 141 5.44 -8.54 -8.36
CA LYS A 141 5.18 -9.63 -9.31
C LYS A 141 4.01 -9.35 -10.25
N TYR A 142 2.92 -8.77 -9.73
CA TYR A 142 1.65 -8.69 -10.47
C TYR A 142 1.25 -7.28 -10.91
N ALA A 143 1.61 -6.22 -10.18
CA ALA A 143 1.15 -4.88 -10.51
C ALA A 143 1.93 -4.27 -11.69
N TYR A 144 1.22 -3.76 -12.70
CA TYR A 144 1.85 -3.12 -13.86
C TYR A 144 2.51 -1.77 -13.56
N ASP A 145 2.24 -1.20 -12.38
CA ASP A 145 2.90 0.00 -11.87
C ASP A 145 4.01 -0.30 -10.85
N ALA A 146 4.50 -1.54 -10.83
CA ALA A 146 5.57 -2.02 -9.96
C ALA A 146 6.68 -2.72 -10.79
N PRO A 147 7.90 -2.92 -10.22
CA PRO A 147 8.37 -2.33 -8.97
C PRO A 147 8.42 -0.79 -9.04
N SER A 148 8.12 -0.12 -7.93
CA SER A 148 8.13 1.35 -7.87
C SER A 148 8.30 1.87 -6.45
N GLU A 149 8.87 3.08 -6.33
CA GLU A 149 9.05 3.80 -5.06
C GLU A 149 7.71 3.98 -4.35
N ASN A 150 6.67 4.38 -5.10
CA ASN A 150 5.30 4.48 -4.62
C ASN A 150 4.76 3.16 -4.08
N GLY A 151 5.11 2.03 -4.72
CA GLY A 151 4.74 0.71 -4.25
C GLY A 151 5.31 0.42 -2.87
N TYR A 152 6.63 0.63 -2.70
CA TYR A 152 7.32 0.40 -1.43
C TYR A 152 6.78 1.29 -0.31
N THR A 153 6.64 2.60 -0.56
CA THR A 153 6.13 3.53 0.46
C THR A 153 4.66 3.31 0.79
N ALA A 154 3.81 2.92 -0.17
CA ALA A 154 2.40 2.61 0.10
C ALA A 154 2.24 1.32 0.92
N ILE A 155 3.09 0.32 0.69
CA ILE A 155 3.12 -0.90 1.50
C ILE A 155 3.64 -0.57 2.91
N LEU A 156 4.71 0.20 3.05
CA LEU A 156 5.22 0.63 4.35
C LEU A 156 4.27 1.57 5.09
N TRP A 157 3.51 2.41 4.40
CA TRP A 157 2.42 3.19 4.99
C TRP A 157 1.32 2.25 5.53
N SER A 158 1.02 1.20 4.78
CA SER A 158 -0.04 0.25 5.13
C SER A 158 0.35 -0.65 6.31
N ILE A 159 1.58 -1.14 6.33
CA ILE A 159 2.08 -2.17 7.27
C ILE A 159 2.91 -1.55 8.40
N GLY A 160 3.79 -0.61 8.09
CA GLY A 160 4.75 -0.01 9.00
C GLY A 160 4.42 1.42 9.45
N GLY A 161 3.25 1.97 9.09
CA GLY A 161 2.83 3.30 9.53
C GLY A 161 3.68 4.46 8.98
N LEU A 162 4.49 4.21 7.95
CA LEU A 162 5.31 5.23 7.29
C LEU A 162 4.42 6.38 6.80
N HIS A 163 4.75 7.62 7.16
CA HIS A 163 4.00 8.84 6.78
C HIS A 163 2.53 8.83 7.26
N ASP A 164 2.21 8.04 8.27
CA ASP A 164 0.94 8.06 9.00
C ASP A 164 1.18 8.41 10.48
N ARG A 165 0.09 8.58 11.23
CA ARG A 165 0.10 8.74 12.69
C ARG A 165 -0.31 7.45 13.39
N ALA A 166 -0.06 7.39 14.69
CA ALA A 166 -0.56 6.32 15.55
C ALA A 166 -2.10 6.34 15.68
N PHE A 167 -2.69 5.15 15.71
CA PHE A 167 -4.11 4.91 15.95
C PHE A 167 -4.35 4.20 17.28
N ARG A 168 -5.62 3.85 17.55
CA ARG A 168 -6.00 3.03 18.70
C ARG A 168 -5.20 1.73 18.68
N ASP A 169 -4.67 1.37 19.84
CA ASP A 169 -3.93 0.14 20.03
C ASP A 169 -4.85 -1.08 19.94
N MET A 170 -4.46 -2.08 19.16
CA MET A 170 -5.26 -3.26 18.84
C MET A 170 -4.37 -4.50 18.81
N PRO A 171 -4.90 -5.69 19.16
CA PRO A 171 -4.15 -6.93 19.02
C PRO A 171 -3.61 -7.13 17.60
N VAL A 172 -2.43 -7.74 17.48
CA VAL A 172 -1.67 -8.04 16.26
C VAL A 172 -1.13 -6.80 15.54
N THR A 173 -2.00 -5.85 15.17
CA THR A 173 -1.59 -4.70 14.36
C THR A 173 -1.05 -3.52 15.18
N GLY A 174 -1.16 -3.58 16.51
CA GLY A 174 -0.86 -2.47 17.40
C GLY A 174 -1.57 -1.18 17.00
N LYS A 175 -0.82 -0.09 16.93
CA LYS A 175 -1.27 1.27 16.59
C LYS A 175 -1.27 1.55 15.09
N ILE A 176 -1.01 0.56 14.23
CA ILE A 176 -1.13 0.72 12.78
C ILE A 176 -2.60 0.92 12.42
N ARG A 177 -2.89 1.88 11.52
CA ARG A 177 -4.26 2.16 11.06
C ARG A 177 -4.91 0.88 10.53
N ARG A 178 -6.04 0.46 11.10
CA ARG A 178 -6.87 -0.63 10.56
C ARG A 178 -7.90 -0.13 9.55
N MET A 179 -8.30 -1.01 8.64
CA MET A 179 -9.38 -0.75 7.68
C MET A 179 -10.46 -1.84 7.79
N GLY A 180 -11.71 -1.39 7.91
CA GLY A 180 -12.87 -2.28 7.91
C GLY A 180 -13.40 -2.56 6.51
N GLU A 181 -14.14 -3.66 6.35
CA GLU A 181 -14.59 -4.15 5.04
C GLU A 181 -15.72 -3.33 4.42
N LYS A 182 -16.50 -2.58 5.20
CA LYS A 182 -17.72 -1.90 4.72
C LYS A 182 -17.47 -1.00 3.52
N LYS A 183 -16.31 -0.36 3.45
CA LYS A 183 -15.94 0.56 2.36
C LYS A 183 -15.31 -0.14 1.15
N ILE A 184 -14.93 -1.41 1.27
CA ILE A 184 -14.26 -2.15 0.19
C ILE A 184 -15.23 -2.59 -0.89
N LYS A 185 -16.49 -2.86 -0.55
CA LYS A 185 -17.52 -3.26 -1.53
C LYS A 185 -17.75 -2.22 -2.64
N ASN A 186 -17.42 -0.96 -2.40
CA ASN A 186 -17.61 0.12 -3.37
C ASN A 186 -16.43 0.28 -4.35
N VAL A 187 -15.33 -0.46 -4.15
CA VAL A 187 -14.12 -0.40 -4.98
C VAL A 187 -13.72 -1.77 -5.56
N LEU A 188 -14.54 -2.79 -5.31
CA LEU A 188 -14.47 -4.13 -5.90
C LEU A 188 -15.18 -4.18 -7.25
#